data_AF-A0A554R4Z9-F1
#
_entry.id   AF-A0A554R4Z9-F1
#
_cell.length_a   1.000
_cell.length_b   1.000
_cell.length_c   1.000
_cell.angle_alpha   90.00
_cell.angle_beta   90.00
_cell.angle_gamma   90.00
#
_symmetry.space_group_name_H-M   'P 1'
#
loop_
_entity.id
_entity.type
_entity.pdbx_description
1 polymer ?
#
loop_
_entity_poly.entity_id
_entity_poly.type
_entity_poly.pdbx_seq_one_letter_code
_entity_poly.pdbx_strand_id
1 'polypeptide(L)'
;MHDDELNLLTETLHKTMLSVSGTELDAAMTELGWIEMLTEMPDTAVPLVFRLLGETGAHAPLINDVVLADTALSLPAGGTVALPYSGGRWVRWERSEGPGTTLDTDVPLRVVEAGDTVPLAAGRRALGWWLVGTSRAMLDLARTHALNRMQFGKPVASFQAVRHRLAETLVAIEGAEATLNTATDDLGSLLAKAAAGKAALTTARHCQQVLGGIGFTAEHDLHRHVRRAMLLDGLLGSARELTREAGAIIRTHGCAPRLTQLS
;
A
#
# COMPACT_ATOMS: atom_id res chain seq x y z
N MET A 1 -11.60 22.83 0.46
CA MET A 1 -12.10 21.99 1.54
C MET A 1 -11.58 22.56 2.84
N HIS A 2 -12.47 22.89 3.76
CA HIS A 2 -12.06 23.34 5.10
C HIS A 2 -11.53 22.12 5.88
N ASP A 3 -10.55 22.31 6.77
CA ASP A 3 -9.92 21.20 7.52
C ASP A 3 -10.93 20.29 8.24
N ASP A 4 -12.04 20.86 8.71
CA ASP A 4 -13.14 20.13 9.35
C ASP A 4 -13.86 19.16 8.41
N GLU A 5 -14.03 19.52 7.13
CA GLU A 5 -14.67 18.65 6.12
C GLU A 5 -13.78 17.44 5.82
N LEU A 6 -12.47 17.64 5.72
CA LEU A 6 -11.51 16.56 5.48
C LEU A 6 -11.42 15.60 6.67
N ASN A 7 -11.48 16.14 7.89
CA ASN A 7 -11.50 15.32 9.10
C ASN A 7 -12.76 14.44 9.14
N LEU A 8 -13.94 15.01 8.87
CA LEU A 8 -15.19 14.26 8.84
C LEU A 8 -15.18 13.17 7.75
N LEU A 9 -14.66 13.49 6.56
CA LEU A 9 -14.47 12.51 5.48
C LEU A 9 -13.53 11.38 5.91
N THR A 10 -12.41 11.72 6.52
CA THR A 10 -11.42 10.74 7.02
C THR A 10 -12.04 9.80 8.05
N GLU A 11 -12.78 10.33 9.03
CA GLU A 11 -13.46 9.52 10.03
C GLU A 11 -14.52 8.60 9.41
N THR A 12 -15.26 9.10 8.42
CA THR A 12 -16.29 8.35 7.71
C THR A 12 -15.68 7.18 6.94
N LEU A 13 -14.64 7.45 6.14
CA LEU A 13 -13.91 6.43 5.39
C LEU A 13 -13.29 5.38 6.31
N HIS A 14 -12.63 5.82 7.38
CA HIS A 14 -12.01 4.92 8.35
C HIS A 14 -13.04 3.98 8.99
N LYS A 15 -14.17 4.52 9.44
CA LYS A 15 -15.27 3.72 10.02
C LYS A 15 -15.84 2.71 9.03
N THR A 16 -16.04 3.12 7.78
CA THR A 16 -16.51 2.23 6.71
C THR A 16 -15.52 1.09 6.47
N MET A 17 -14.22 1.39 6.33
CA MET A 17 -13.18 0.39 6.08
C MET A 17 -12.92 -0.55 7.27
N LEU A 18 -13.20 -0.13 8.50
CA LEU A 18 -13.20 -1.04 9.65
C LEU A 18 -14.38 -2.03 9.64
N SER A 19 -15.44 -1.74 8.87
CA SER A 19 -16.69 -2.50 8.90
C SER A 19 -16.86 -3.43 7.69
N VAL A 20 -16.43 -2.99 6.50
CA VAL A 20 -16.65 -3.72 5.24
C VAL A 20 -15.38 -3.79 4.40
N SER A 21 -15.31 -4.80 3.53
CA SER A 21 -14.19 -5.02 2.61
C SER A 21 -14.69 -5.69 1.32
N GLY A 22 -13.83 -5.80 0.32
CA GLY A 22 -14.14 -6.44 -0.97
C GLY A 22 -15.18 -5.66 -1.77
N THR A 23 -16.17 -6.39 -2.29
CA THR A 23 -17.25 -5.85 -3.12
C THR A 23 -18.18 -4.92 -2.33
N GLU A 24 -18.40 -5.19 -1.04
CA GLU A 24 -19.19 -4.33 -0.17
C GLU A 24 -18.52 -2.98 0.03
N LEU A 25 -17.20 -2.96 0.23
CA LEU A 25 -16.44 -1.70 0.32
C LEU A 25 -16.42 -0.98 -1.03
N ASP A 26 -16.29 -1.69 -2.16
CA ASP A 26 -16.36 -1.10 -3.50
C ASP A 26 -17.69 -0.36 -3.73
N ALA A 27 -18.81 -0.97 -3.33
CA ALA A 27 -20.13 -0.35 -3.37
C ALA A 27 -20.23 0.85 -2.43
N ALA A 28 -19.78 0.73 -1.17
CA ALA A 28 -19.80 1.83 -0.22
C ALA A 28 -18.95 3.03 -0.68
N MET A 29 -17.79 2.78 -1.27
CA MET A 29 -16.93 3.84 -1.84
C MET A 29 -17.60 4.53 -3.04
N THR A 30 -18.38 3.78 -3.83
CA THR A 30 -19.20 4.36 -4.91
C THR A 30 -20.25 5.31 -4.35
N GLU A 31 -20.96 4.92 -3.29
CA GLU A 31 -21.96 5.77 -2.62
C GLU A 31 -21.34 7.02 -1.97
N LEU A 32 -20.09 6.91 -1.49
CA LEU A 32 -19.32 8.02 -0.93
C LEU A 32 -18.71 8.96 -2.00
N GLY A 33 -18.98 8.73 -3.29
CA GLY A 33 -18.51 9.59 -4.36
C GLY A 33 -17.02 9.43 -4.68
N TRP A 34 -16.50 8.19 -4.63
CA TRP A 34 -15.09 7.90 -4.90
C TRP A 34 -14.60 8.42 -6.26
N ILE A 35 -15.41 8.29 -7.31
CA ILE A 35 -15.01 8.70 -8.66
C ILE A 35 -14.93 10.23 -8.76
N GLU A 36 -15.87 10.94 -8.14
CA GLU A 36 -15.88 12.39 -8.02
C GLU A 36 -14.64 12.86 -7.26
N MET A 37 -14.34 12.26 -6.10
CA MET A 37 -13.13 12.57 -5.32
C MET A 37 -11.85 12.33 -6.11
N LEU A 38 -11.75 11.20 -6.83
CA LEU A 38 -10.61 10.87 -7.66
C LEU A 38 -10.43 11.85 -8.82
N THR A 39 -11.53 12.37 -9.37
CA THR A 39 -11.51 13.31 -10.50
C THR A 39 -11.18 14.73 -10.04
N GLU A 40 -11.78 15.18 -8.93
CA GLU A 40 -11.68 16.57 -8.47
C GLU A 40 -10.45 16.83 -7.58
N MET A 41 -10.02 15.84 -6.80
CA MET A 41 -8.94 15.98 -5.82
C MET A 41 -8.06 14.72 -5.68
N PRO A 42 -7.47 14.20 -6.77
CA PRO A 42 -6.69 12.96 -6.75
C PRO A 42 -5.53 12.99 -5.75
N ASP A 43 -4.84 14.13 -5.63
CA ASP A 43 -3.68 14.30 -4.74
C ASP A 43 -4.04 14.28 -3.25
N THR A 44 -5.33 14.42 -2.91
CA THR A 44 -5.83 14.28 -1.53
C THR A 44 -6.51 12.94 -1.34
N ALA A 45 -7.38 12.55 -2.27
CA ALA A 45 -8.21 11.35 -2.18
C ALA A 45 -7.37 10.07 -2.22
N VAL A 46 -6.39 9.98 -3.14
CA VAL A 46 -5.56 8.78 -3.30
C VAL A 46 -4.70 8.51 -2.05
N PRO A 47 -3.92 9.47 -1.51
CA PRO A 47 -3.17 9.24 -0.28
C PRO A 47 -4.06 8.84 0.90
N LEU A 48 -5.18 9.53 1.09
CA LEU A 48 -6.10 9.29 2.20
C LEU A 48 -6.69 7.87 2.14
N VAL A 49 -7.35 7.54 1.03
CA VAL A 49 -8.07 6.27 0.86
C VAL A 49 -7.10 5.10 0.92
N PHE A 50 -5.98 5.16 0.18
CA PHE A 50 -5.06 4.02 0.13
C PHE A 50 -4.29 3.85 1.44
N ARG A 51 -3.95 4.92 2.15
CA ARG A 51 -3.38 4.80 3.50
C ARG A 51 -4.36 4.12 4.46
N LEU A 52 -5.63 4.55 4.46
CA LEU A 52 -6.67 3.95 5.30
C LEU A 52 -6.94 2.47 4.97
N LEU A 53 -6.92 2.08 3.69
CA LEU A 53 -6.99 0.67 3.28
C LEU A 53 -5.85 -0.16 3.90
N GLY A 54 -4.66 0.43 4.03
CA GLY A 54 -3.51 -0.21 4.67
C GLY A 54 -3.65 -0.31 6.19
N GLU A 55 -4.06 0.78 6.83
CA GLU A 55 -4.18 0.89 8.29
C GLU A 55 -5.28 -0.04 8.84
N THR A 56 -6.40 -0.14 8.13
CA THR A 56 -7.55 -0.99 8.52
C THR A 56 -7.41 -2.44 8.06
N GLY A 57 -6.56 -2.72 7.08
CA GLY A 57 -6.45 -4.04 6.44
C GLY A 57 -7.56 -4.33 5.41
N ALA A 58 -8.50 -3.41 5.22
CA ALA A 58 -9.55 -3.49 4.21
C ALA A 58 -8.98 -3.58 2.79
N HIS A 59 -9.80 -4.00 1.83
CA HIS A 59 -9.43 -4.05 0.42
C HIS A 59 -10.61 -3.76 -0.48
N ALA A 60 -10.35 -3.10 -1.60
CA ALA A 60 -11.31 -2.93 -2.68
C ALA A 60 -10.54 -2.74 -4.00
N PRO A 61 -11.13 -3.06 -5.16
CA PRO A 61 -10.51 -2.94 -6.48
C PRO A 61 -10.38 -1.47 -6.97
N LEU A 62 -10.18 -0.52 -6.05
CA LEU A 62 -10.08 0.93 -6.35
C LEU A 62 -8.83 1.28 -7.15
N ILE A 63 -7.80 0.42 -7.09
CA ILE A 63 -6.58 0.59 -7.91
C ILE A 63 -6.90 0.56 -9.41
N ASN A 64 -7.97 -0.13 -9.81
CA ASN A 64 -8.43 -0.10 -11.20
C ASN A 64 -8.86 1.32 -11.59
N ASP A 65 -9.61 2.03 -10.75
CA ASP A 65 -10.06 3.40 -11.06
C ASP A 65 -8.86 4.35 -11.13
N VAL A 66 -7.90 4.23 -10.21
CA VAL A 66 -6.70 5.09 -10.22
C VAL A 66 -5.88 4.89 -11.50
N VAL A 67 -5.70 3.63 -11.94
CA VAL A 67 -4.96 3.35 -13.18
C VAL A 67 -5.76 3.81 -14.40
N LEU A 68 -7.08 3.59 -14.42
CA LEU A 68 -7.94 3.98 -15.53
C LEU A 68 -8.10 5.50 -15.67
N ALA A 69 -8.14 6.24 -14.57
CA ALA A 69 -8.22 7.71 -14.58
C ALA A 69 -6.98 8.36 -15.25
N ASP A 70 -5.83 7.70 -15.16
CA ASP A 70 -4.58 8.14 -15.79
C ASP A 70 -4.48 7.67 -17.26
N THR A 71 -5.34 6.75 -17.69
CA THR A 71 -5.37 6.29 -19.08
C THR A 71 -6.24 7.20 -19.95
N ALA A 72 -5.83 7.42 -21.21
CA ALA A 72 -6.72 7.96 -22.24
C ALA A 72 -7.78 6.95 -22.71
N LEU A 73 -7.87 5.78 -22.06
CA LEU A 73 -8.86 4.75 -22.40
C LEU A 73 -10.20 5.23 -21.86
N SER A 74 -11.14 5.57 -22.76
CA SER A 74 -12.52 5.90 -22.40
C SER A 74 -13.28 4.64 -21.96
N LEU A 75 -12.85 4.05 -20.84
CA LEU A 75 -13.54 2.96 -20.18
C LEU A 75 -14.56 3.53 -19.20
N PRO A 76 -15.76 2.92 -19.09
CA PRO A 76 -16.76 3.38 -18.13
C PRO A 76 -16.21 3.28 -16.69
N ALA A 77 -16.61 4.22 -15.83
CA ALA A 77 -16.45 4.09 -14.39
C ALA A 77 -17.03 2.74 -13.96
N GLY A 78 -16.29 1.94 -13.20
CA GLY A 78 -16.64 0.51 -13.04
C GLY A 78 -15.65 -0.48 -13.69
N GLY A 79 -14.74 0.01 -14.52
CA GLY A 79 -13.85 -0.83 -15.32
C GLY A 79 -12.88 -1.70 -14.51
N THR A 80 -12.50 -2.83 -15.08
CA THR A 80 -11.36 -3.65 -14.60
C THR A 80 -10.27 -3.63 -15.66
N VAL A 81 -9.02 -3.56 -15.21
CA VAL A 81 -7.85 -3.52 -16.10
C VAL A 81 -6.87 -4.61 -15.70
N ALA A 82 -6.15 -5.17 -16.68
CA ALA A 82 -5.04 -6.07 -16.39
C ALA A 82 -3.84 -5.24 -15.92
N LEU A 83 -3.31 -5.59 -14.75
CA LEU A 83 -2.23 -4.90 -14.07
C LEU A 83 -0.95 -5.74 -14.12
N PRO A 84 0.21 -5.13 -14.40
CA PRO A 84 1.47 -5.85 -14.33
C PRO A 84 1.77 -6.30 -12.90
N TYR A 85 2.31 -7.51 -12.77
CA TYR A 85 2.72 -8.11 -11.51
C TYR A 85 4.14 -8.64 -11.61
N SER A 86 4.84 -8.64 -10.47
CA SER A 86 6.22 -9.12 -10.36
C SER A 86 6.44 -10.50 -10.97
N GLY A 87 7.62 -10.66 -11.58
CA GLY A 87 7.98 -11.86 -12.34
C GLY A 87 7.39 -11.89 -13.75
N GLY A 88 7.00 -10.74 -14.31
CA GLY A 88 6.49 -10.64 -15.68
C GLY A 88 5.08 -11.21 -15.89
N ARG A 89 4.30 -11.32 -14.80
CA ARG A 89 2.93 -11.81 -14.84
C ARG A 89 1.95 -10.65 -14.99
N TRP A 90 0.74 -10.97 -15.40
CA TRP A 90 -0.38 -10.03 -15.39
C TRP A 90 -1.47 -10.53 -14.46
N VAL A 91 -2.12 -9.61 -13.77
CA VAL A 91 -3.22 -9.92 -12.86
C VAL A 91 -4.40 -9.01 -13.13
N ARG A 92 -5.61 -9.48 -12.83
CA ARG A 92 -6.83 -8.68 -12.84
C ARG A 92 -7.46 -8.73 -11.46
N TRP A 93 -7.78 -7.56 -10.92
CA TRP A 93 -8.61 -7.45 -9.72
C TRP A 93 -10.07 -7.26 -10.17
N GLU A 94 -10.88 -8.29 -10.01
CA GLU A 94 -12.30 -8.25 -10.41
C GLU A 94 -13.16 -7.53 -9.37
N ARG A 95 -14.21 -6.84 -9.83
CA ARG A 95 -15.22 -6.18 -8.99
C ARG A 95 -16.34 -7.11 -8.53
N SER A 96 -16.42 -8.30 -9.11
CA SER A 96 -17.40 -9.33 -8.77
C SER A 96 -16.69 -10.60 -8.35
N GLU A 97 -17.31 -11.37 -7.47
CA GLU A 97 -16.89 -12.74 -7.24
C GLU A 97 -17.09 -13.57 -8.51
N GLY A 98 -16.12 -14.44 -8.79
CA GLY A 98 -16.12 -15.27 -9.99
C GLY A 98 -15.37 -16.58 -9.77
N PRO A 99 -15.53 -17.58 -10.64
CA PRO A 99 -14.74 -18.81 -10.57
C PRO A 99 -13.26 -18.55 -10.91
N GLY A 100 -12.33 -19.23 -10.23
CA GLY A 100 -10.89 -19.27 -10.59
C GLY A 100 -9.92 -19.20 -9.41
N THR A 101 -8.64 -19.45 -9.68
CA THR A 101 -7.56 -19.40 -8.68
C THR A 101 -7.10 -17.96 -8.45
N THR A 102 -7.21 -17.49 -7.20
CA THR A 102 -6.67 -16.19 -6.77
C THR A 102 -5.21 -16.35 -6.30
N LEU A 103 -4.43 -15.27 -6.39
CA LEU A 103 -3.07 -15.24 -5.83
C LEU A 103 -3.08 -15.27 -4.30
N ASP A 104 -4.18 -14.86 -3.68
CA ASP A 104 -4.36 -14.85 -2.25
C ASP A 104 -5.83 -15.11 -1.88
N THR A 105 -6.07 -15.68 -0.69
CA THR A 105 -7.42 -15.94 -0.18
C THR A 105 -8.16 -14.67 0.22
N ASP A 106 -7.45 -13.61 0.59
CA ASP A 106 -8.07 -12.39 1.11
C ASP A 106 -8.16 -11.27 0.06
N VAL A 107 -7.48 -11.43 -1.09
CA VAL A 107 -7.50 -10.45 -2.18
C VAL A 107 -7.72 -11.17 -3.51
N PRO A 108 -8.84 -10.91 -4.22
CA PRO A 108 -9.19 -11.63 -5.44
C PRO A 108 -8.42 -11.10 -6.66
N LEU A 109 -7.09 -11.27 -6.65
CA LEU A 109 -6.22 -11.08 -7.81
C LEU A 109 -6.14 -12.37 -8.62
N ARG A 110 -6.64 -12.35 -9.85
CA ARG A 110 -6.56 -13.49 -10.79
C ARG A 110 -5.42 -13.29 -11.76
N VAL A 111 -4.65 -14.33 -12.02
CA VAL A 111 -3.63 -14.30 -13.08
C VAL A 111 -4.33 -14.29 -14.45
N VAL A 112 -3.87 -13.43 -15.36
CA VAL A 112 -4.34 -13.35 -16.75
C VAL A 112 -3.14 -13.48 -17.69
N GLU A 113 -3.39 -13.87 -18.96
CA GLU A 113 -2.31 -14.10 -19.93
C GLU A 113 -1.51 -12.84 -20.26
N ALA A 114 -2.20 -11.72 -20.47
CA ALA A 114 -1.60 -10.43 -20.81
C ALA A 114 -2.56 -9.27 -20.50
N GLY A 115 -2.04 -8.05 -20.59
CA GLY A 115 -2.79 -6.80 -20.48
C GLY A 115 -2.26 -5.72 -21.42
N ASP A 116 -3.04 -4.67 -21.61
CA ASP A 116 -2.64 -3.49 -22.36
C ASP A 116 -1.60 -2.65 -21.59
N THR A 117 -0.83 -1.86 -22.33
CA THR A 117 0.08 -0.90 -21.71
C THR A 117 -0.72 0.26 -21.12
N VAL A 118 -0.58 0.47 -19.82
CA VAL A 118 -1.25 1.55 -19.08
C VAL A 118 -0.23 2.42 -18.34
N PRO A 119 -0.49 3.73 -18.17
CA PRO A 119 0.29 4.56 -17.26
C PRO A 119 0.29 3.98 -15.85
N LEU A 120 1.46 3.95 -15.22
CA LEU A 120 1.66 3.29 -13.93
C LEU A 120 1.95 4.27 -12.79
N ALA A 121 2.17 5.55 -13.07
CA ALA A 121 2.64 6.51 -12.08
C ALA A 121 1.62 6.70 -10.95
N ALA A 122 0.37 7.03 -11.28
CA ALA A 122 -0.71 7.19 -10.29
C ALA A 122 -0.94 5.89 -9.48
N GLY A 123 -1.02 4.75 -10.18
CA GLY A 123 -1.19 3.44 -9.53
C GLY A 123 -0.04 3.08 -8.59
N ARG A 124 1.21 3.38 -8.96
CA ARG A 124 2.39 3.16 -8.10
C ARG A 124 2.35 4.03 -6.85
N ARG A 125 1.94 5.31 -6.95
CA ARG A 125 1.75 6.18 -5.78
C ARG A 125 0.66 5.65 -4.85
N ALA A 126 -0.49 5.26 -5.40
CA ALA A 126 -1.60 4.67 -4.64
C ALA A 126 -1.18 3.40 -3.87
N LEU A 127 -0.49 2.47 -4.53
CA LEU A 127 0.04 1.28 -3.86
C LEU A 127 1.14 1.60 -2.84
N GLY A 128 1.90 2.67 -3.05
CA GLY A 128 2.87 3.16 -2.08
C GLY A 128 2.19 3.60 -0.78
N TRP A 129 1.12 4.39 -0.87
CA TRP A 129 0.32 4.79 0.29
C TRP A 129 -0.32 3.59 1.00
N TRP A 130 -0.78 2.60 0.25
CA TRP A 130 -1.31 1.35 0.82
C TRP A 130 -0.25 0.57 1.60
N LEU A 131 0.96 0.45 1.05
CA LEU A 131 2.09 -0.19 1.72
C LEU A 131 2.52 0.57 2.98
N VAL A 132 2.50 1.90 2.96
CA VAL A 132 2.76 2.74 4.15
C VAL A 132 1.71 2.47 5.23
N GLY A 133 0.42 2.53 4.90
CA GLY A 133 -0.65 2.24 5.87
C GLY A 133 -0.56 0.82 6.45
N THR A 134 -0.29 -0.17 5.59
CA THR A 134 -0.08 -1.57 6.02
C THR A 134 1.12 -1.69 6.96
N SER A 135 2.17 -0.91 6.71
CA SER A 135 3.35 -0.87 7.59
C SER A 135 3.04 -0.23 8.95
N ARG A 136 2.24 0.85 8.98
CA ARG A 136 1.80 1.48 10.23
C ARG A 136 0.97 0.51 11.08
N ALA A 137 0.03 -0.21 10.47
CA ALA A 137 -0.73 -1.25 11.17
C ALA A 137 0.16 -2.35 11.78
N MET A 138 1.14 -2.87 11.02
CA MET A 138 2.09 -3.85 11.55
C MET A 138 2.93 -3.31 12.71
N LEU A 139 3.38 -2.05 12.61
CA LEU A 139 4.14 -1.38 13.66
C LEU A 139 3.29 -1.21 14.93
N ASP A 140 2.03 -0.82 14.80
CA ASP A 140 1.12 -0.63 15.94
C ASP A 140 0.81 -1.95 16.65
N LEU A 141 0.60 -3.03 15.91
CA LEU A 141 0.48 -4.38 16.46
C LEU A 141 1.74 -4.79 17.25
N ALA A 142 2.93 -4.60 16.66
CA ALA A 142 4.19 -4.94 17.31
C ALA A 142 4.48 -4.06 18.54
N ARG A 143 4.17 -2.77 18.47
CA ARG A 143 4.30 -1.83 19.58
C ARG A 143 3.38 -2.23 20.74
N THR A 144 2.11 -2.54 20.43
CA THR A 144 1.12 -2.98 21.43
C THR A 144 1.58 -4.26 22.11
N HIS A 145 2.04 -5.25 21.33
CA HIS A 145 2.64 -6.46 21.88
C HIS A 145 3.83 -6.13 22.80
N ALA A 146 4.74 -5.26 22.35
CA ALA A 146 5.95 -4.93 23.09
C ALA A 146 5.68 -4.24 24.44
N LEU A 147 4.63 -3.41 24.50
CA LEU A 147 4.21 -2.72 25.72
C LEU A 147 3.54 -3.67 26.71
N ASN A 148 2.74 -4.62 26.23
CA ASN A 148 1.95 -5.50 27.09
C ASN A 148 2.70 -6.77 27.53
N ARG A 149 3.65 -7.25 26.71
CA ARG A 149 4.36 -8.51 26.98
C ARG A 149 5.41 -8.33 28.08
N MET A 150 5.23 -9.05 29.19
CA MET A 150 6.20 -9.13 30.29
C MET A 150 7.20 -10.27 30.11
N GLN A 151 8.50 -9.99 30.13
CA GLN A 151 9.59 -10.97 30.21
C GLN A 151 10.73 -10.46 31.08
N PHE A 152 11.39 -11.36 31.80
CA PHE A 152 12.46 -11.00 32.74
C PHE A 152 12.05 -9.89 33.73
N GLY A 153 10.81 -9.97 34.22
CA GLY A 153 10.26 -9.06 35.24
C GLY A 153 9.86 -7.66 34.73
N LYS A 154 9.89 -7.38 33.42
CA LYS A 154 9.54 -6.06 32.86
C LYS A 154 8.93 -6.16 31.45
N PRO A 155 8.28 -5.10 30.94
CA PRO A 155 7.79 -5.09 29.56
C PRO A 155 8.93 -5.28 28.55
N VAL A 156 8.69 -5.99 27.45
CA VAL A 156 9.74 -6.21 26.44
C VAL A 156 10.13 -4.90 25.73
N ALA A 157 9.26 -3.89 25.70
CA ALA A 157 9.58 -2.54 25.25
C ALA A 157 10.72 -1.87 26.07
N SER A 158 11.04 -2.37 27.27
CA SER A 158 12.16 -1.88 28.07
C SER A 158 13.54 -2.34 27.57
N PHE A 159 13.62 -3.31 26.65
CA PHE A 159 14.87 -3.77 26.06
C PHE A 159 15.28 -2.87 24.88
N GLN A 160 16.53 -2.42 24.87
CA GLN A 160 17.04 -1.50 23.85
C GLN A 160 16.98 -2.09 22.43
N ALA A 161 17.25 -3.39 22.28
CA ALA A 161 17.13 -4.07 20.99
C ALA A 161 15.71 -4.03 20.40
N VAL A 162 14.66 -4.11 21.25
CA VAL A 162 13.27 -4.01 20.82
C VAL A 162 12.96 -2.56 20.40
N ARG A 163 13.35 -1.58 21.22
CA ARG A 163 13.11 -0.16 20.90
C ARG A 163 13.81 0.27 19.61
N HIS A 164 15.07 -0.08 19.44
CA HIS A 164 15.81 0.26 18.22
C HIS A 164 15.17 -0.35 16.99
N ARG A 165 14.75 -1.61 17.06
CA ARG A 165 14.07 -2.26 15.93
C ARG A 165 12.76 -1.55 15.56
N LEU A 166 11.94 -1.18 16.55
CA LEU A 166 10.69 -0.44 16.30
C LEU A 166 10.96 1.00 15.79
N ALA A 167 12.02 1.65 16.28
CA ALA A 167 12.42 2.97 15.81
C ALA A 167 12.94 2.94 14.36
N GLU A 168 13.78 1.96 14.01
CA GLU A 168 14.24 1.75 12.63
C GLU A 168 13.08 1.47 11.67
N THR A 169 12.10 0.67 12.13
CA THR A 169 10.86 0.45 11.37
C THR A 169 10.13 1.76 11.11
N LEU A 170 9.93 2.58 12.14
CA LEU A 170 9.28 3.88 11.98
C LEU A 170 10.05 4.78 11.00
N VAL A 171 11.37 4.87 11.13
CA VAL A 171 12.21 5.65 10.20
C VAL A 171 12.05 5.17 8.75
N ALA A 172 11.97 3.86 8.51
CA ALA A 172 11.76 3.32 7.18
C ALA A 172 10.38 3.71 6.60
N ILE A 173 9.33 3.71 7.45
CA ILE A 173 7.97 4.11 7.05
C ILE A 173 7.94 5.61 6.72
N GLU A 174 8.43 6.46 7.61
CA GLU A 174 8.46 7.92 7.41
C GLU A 174 9.30 8.30 6.18
N GLY A 175 10.41 7.61 5.95
CA GLY A 175 11.24 7.80 4.77
C GLY A 175 10.52 7.44 3.47
N ALA A 176 9.74 6.35 3.46
CA ALA A 176 8.93 5.99 2.30
C ALA A 176 7.78 6.99 2.06
N GLU A 177 7.10 7.41 3.12
CA GLU A 177 6.04 8.42 3.04
C GLU A 177 6.55 9.76 2.50
N ALA A 178 7.73 10.21 2.94
CA ALA A 178 8.37 11.40 2.40
C ALA A 178 8.60 11.31 0.88
N THR A 179 9.03 10.15 0.36
CA THR A 179 9.20 9.97 -1.09
C THR A 179 7.89 10.04 -1.87
N LEU A 180 6.79 9.56 -1.29
CA LEU A 180 5.45 9.61 -1.90
C LEU A 180 4.93 11.04 -2.01
N ASN A 181 5.14 11.85 -0.97
CA ASN A 181 4.74 13.27 -0.96
C ASN A 181 5.48 14.10 -2.02
N THR A 182 6.66 13.67 -2.44
CA THR A 182 7.48 14.40 -3.44
C THR A 182 7.41 13.82 -4.86
N ALA A 183 6.72 12.69 -5.05
CA ALA A 183 6.70 11.98 -6.32
C ALA A 183 5.75 12.67 -7.33
N THR A 184 6.31 13.37 -8.31
CA THR A 184 5.54 14.12 -9.32
C THR A 184 5.59 13.51 -10.72
N ASP A 185 6.65 12.77 -11.05
CA ASP A 185 6.86 12.15 -12.36
C ASP A 185 6.90 10.60 -12.30
N ASP A 186 7.09 9.96 -13.46
CA ASP A 186 7.13 8.51 -13.57
C ASP A 186 8.27 7.88 -12.76
N LEU A 187 9.47 8.49 -12.81
CA LEU A 187 10.65 7.99 -12.10
C LEU A 187 10.50 8.17 -10.59
N GLY A 188 10.00 9.31 -10.14
CA GLY A 188 9.68 9.59 -8.74
C GLY A 188 8.61 8.66 -8.20
N SER A 189 7.53 8.42 -8.96
CA SER A 189 6.47 7.48 -8.58
C SER A 189 6.96 6.04 -8.49
N LEU A 190 7.86 5.65 -9.41
CA LEU A 190 8.55 4.36 -9.39
C LEU A 190 9.45 4.22 -8.17
N LEU A 191 10.28 5.22 -7.87
CA LEU A 191 11.18 5.24 -6.71
C LEU A 191 10.39 5.23 -5.38
N ALA A 192 9.31 6.00 -5.30
CA ALA A 192 8.46 6.06 -4.12
C ALA A 192 7.77 4.71 -3.83
N LYS A 193 7.23 4.05 -4.86
CA LYS A 193 6.69 2.68 -4.72
C LYS A 193 7.78 1.68 -4.30
N ALA A 194 8.99 1.80 -4.84
CA ALA A 194 10.11 0.94 -4.44
C ALA A 194 10.51 1.16 -2.97
N ALA A 195 10.55 2.41 -2.51
CA ALA A 195 10.82 2.76 -1.13
C ALA A 195 9.74 2.22 -0.18
N ALA A 196 8.46 2.41 -0.52
CA ALA A 196 7.32 1.89 0.25
C ALA A 196 7.32 0.36 0.34
N GLY A 197 7.60 -0.35 -0.76
CA GLY A 197 7.73 -1.82 -0.75
C GLY A 197 8.89 -2.30 0.12
N LYS A 198 10.06 -1.65 0.03
CA LYS A 198 11.22 -1.96 0.89
C LYS A 198 10.93 -1.69 2.37
N ALA A 199 10.23 -0.60 2.68
CA ALA A 199 9.80 -0.27 4.03
C ALA A 199 8.85 -1.35 4.56
N ALA A 200 7.82 -1.72 3.80
CA ALA A 200 6.86 -2.75 4.19
C ALA A 200 7.50 -4.12 4.45
N LEU A 201 8.44 -4.56 3.60
CA LEU A 201 9.19 -5.80 3.81
C LEU A 201 10.09 -5.74 5.05
N THR A 202 10.64 -4.56 5.36
CA THR A 202 11.44 -4.35 6.58
C THR A 202 10.56 -4.38 7.82
N THR A 203 9.43 -3.67 7.78
CA THR A 203 8.40 -3.66 8.82
C THR A 203 7.91 -5.06 9.12
N ALA A 204 7.56 -5.85 8.09
CA ALA A 204 7.12 -7.23 8.25
C ALA A 204 8.15 -8.06 9.05
N ARG A 205 9.42 -8.05 8.63
CA ARG A 205 10.49 -8.77 9.34
C ARG A 205 10.67 -8.30 10.78
N HIS A 206 10.72 -6.98 10.97
CA HIS A 206 10.96 -6.38 12.28
C HIS A 206 9.83 -6.68 13.26
N CYS A 207 8.59 -6.47 12.83
CA CYS A 207 7.41 -6.71 13.64
C CYS A 207 7.30 -8.20 14.00
N GLN A 208 7.46 -9.10 13.03
CA GLN A 208 7.45 -10.53 13.28
C GLN A 208 8.48 -10.96 14.32
N GLN A 209 9.69 -10.39 14.30
CA GLN A 209 10.71 -10.65 15.32
C GLN A 209 10.34 -10.10 16.70
N VAL A 210 9.62 -8.96 16.78
CA VAL A 210 9.16 -8.38 18.06
C VAL A 210 8.05 -9.22 18.67
N LEU A 211 7.11 -9.72 17.86
CA LEU A 211 6.04 -10.59 18.34
C LEU A 211 6.56 -11.99 18.74
N GLY A 212 7.67 -12.45 18.13
CA GLY A 212 8.21 -13.79 18.40
C GLY A 212 7.21 -14.87 17.99
N GLY A 213 7.07 -15.93 18.80
CA GLY A 213 6.25 -17.10 18.44
C GLY A 213 4.81 -16.79 18.06
N ILE A 214 4.14 -15.83 18.73
CA ILE A 214 2.74 -15.46 18.41
C ILE A 214 2.63 -14.77 17.04
N GLY A 215 3.70 -14.14 16.56
CA GLY A 215 3.74 -13.54 15.22
C GLY A 215 3.74 -14.57 14.09
N PHE A 216 3.94 -15.86 14.40
CA PHE A 216 3.89 -16.97 13.44
C PHE A 216 2.57 -17.74 13.49
N THR A 217 1.65 -17.43 14.41
CA THR A 217 0.37 -18.14 14.54
C THR A 217 -0.73 -17.42 13.76
N ALA A 218 -1.76 -18.19 13.36
CA ALA A 218 -2.95 -17.64 12.73
C ALA A 218 -3.83 -16.83 13.71
N GLU A 219 -3.55 -16.92 15.01
CA GLU A 219 -4.31 -16.23 16.07
C GLU A 219 -3.99 -14.73 16.16
N HIS A 220 -2.89 -14.28 15.54
CA HIS A 220 -2.49 -12.88 15.53
C HIS A 220 -2.61 -12.28 14.13
N ASP A 221 -3.23 -11.12 14.01
CA ASP A 221 -3.52 -10.48 12.71
C ASP A 221 -2.29 -10.02 11.89
N LEU A 222 -1.08 -10.16 12.44
CA LEU A 222 0.15 -9.72 11.76
C LEU A 222 0.31 -10.42 10.41
N HIS A 223 0.03 -11.72 10.35
CA HIS A 223 0.22 -12.51 9.14
C HIS A 223 -0.62 -12.01 7.96
N ARG A 224 -1.80 -11.42 8.24
CA ARG A 224 -2.68 -10.84 7.21
C ARG A 224 -2.02 -9.62 6.58
N HIS A 225 -1.48 -8.71 7.40
CA HIS A 225 -0.75 -7.54 6.90
C HIS A 225 0.56 -7.92 6.21
N VAL A 226 1.29 -8.93 6.69
CA VAL A 226 2.53 -9.41 6.04
C VAL A 226 2.24 -9.96 4.64
N ARG A 227 1.23 -10.82 4.52
CA ARG A 227 0.75 -11.37 3.25
C ARG A 227 0.28 -10.26 2.30
N ARG A 228 -0.49 -9.30 2.82
CA ARG A 228 -0.92 -8.12 2.05
C ARG A 228 0.26 -7.30 1.56
N ALA A 229 1.26 -7.02 2.41
CA ALA A 229 2.46 -6.29 2.01
C ALA A 229 3.23 -6.99 0.90
N MET A 230 3.37 -8.32 0.94
CA MET A 230 4.01 -9.08 -0.13
C MET A 230 3.23 -9.02 -1.45
N LEU A 231 1.91 -9.12 -1.38
CA LEU A 231 1.03 -9.03 -2.55
C LEU A 231 1.12 -7.63 -3.19
N LEU A 232 1.00 -6.58 -2.39
CA LEU A 232 1.05 -5.19 -2.84
C LEU A 232 2.46 -4.78 -3.30
N ASP A 233 3.53 -5.35 -2.74
CA ASP A 233 4.88 -5.14 -3.24
C ASP A 233 4.95 -5.62 -4.69
N GLY A 234 4.46 -6.82 -4.99
CA GLY A 234 4.50 -7.39 -6.34
C GLY A 234 3.65 -6.67 -7.40
N LEU A 235 2.59 -5.97 -7.01
CA LEU A 235 1.69 -5.29 -7.94
C LEU A 235 2.33 -3.99 -8.49
N LEU A 236 2.26 -3.80 -9.81
CA LEU A 236 2.92 -2.72 -10.57
C LEU A 236 4.44 -2.66 -10.44
N GLY A 237 5.05 -3.81 -10.12
CA GLY A 237 6.48 -4.03 -9.96
C GLY A 237 6.91 -4.06 -8.50
N SER A 238 7.71 -5.07 -8.15
CA SER A 238 8.30 -5.24 -6.81
C SER A 238 9.36 -4.18 -6.51
N ALA A 239 9.59 -3.89 -5.22
CA ALA A 239 10.66 -2.98 -4.80
C ALA A 239 12.02 -3.35 -5.42
N ARG A 240 12.31 -4.64 -5.58
CA ARG A 240 13.53 -5.14 -6.23
C ARG A 240 13.57 -4.82 -7.73
N GLU A 241 12.48 -5.09 -8.45
CA GLU A 241 12.39 -4.83 -9.89
C GLU A 241 12.46 -3.34 -10.18
N LEU A 242 11.69 -2.53 -9.45
CA LEU A 242 11.66 -1.08 -9.62
C LEU A 242 13.00 -0.43 -9.28
N THR A 243 13.68 -0.86 -8.21
CA THR A 243 15.03 -0.34 -7.89
C THR A 243 16.03 -0.64 -9.03
N ARG A 244 15.95 -1.83 -9.62
CA ARG A 244 16.80 -2.21 -10.77
C ARG A 244 16.48 -1.38 -12.01
N GLU A 245 15.19 -1.16 -12.27
CA GLU A 245 14.70 -0.34 -13.38
C GLU A 245 15.15 1.13 -13.24
N ALA A 246 14.97 1.74 -12.08
CA ALA A 246 15.48 3.08 -11.77
C ALA A 246 16.98 3.18 -12.02
N GLY A 247 17.75 2.20 -11.57
CA GLY A 247 19.19 2.14 -11.81
C GLY A 247 19.55 2.06 -13.30
N ALA A 248 18.74 1.39 -14.12
CA ALA A 248 18.91 1.36 -15.57
C ALA A 248 18.59 2.72 -16.20
N ILE A 249 17.48 3.35 -15.80
CA ILE A 249 17.06 4.68 -16.28
C ILE A 249 18.16 5.72 -16.00
N ILE A 250 18.67 5.76 -14.76
CA ILE A 250 19.71 6.71 -14.34
C ILE A 250 21.00 6.50 -15.15
N ARG A 251 21.42 5.25 -15.38
CA ARG A 251 22.61 4.96 -16.20
C ARG A 251 22.45 5.44 -17.64
N THR A 252 21.27 5.27 -18.23
CA THR A 252 20.99 5.68 -19.61
C THR A 252 20.96 7.20 -19.75
N HIS A 253 20.39 7.92 -18.77
CA HIS A 253 20.26 9.38 -18.82
C HIS A 253 21.52 10.12 -18.35
N GLY A 254 22.44 9.44 -17.65
CA GLY A 254 23.69 10.04 -17.16
C GLY A 254 23.52 11.06 -16.03
N CYS A 255 22.31 11.19 -15.46
CA CYS A 255 22.02 12.08 -14.34
C CYS A 255 21.20 11.36 -13.27
N ALA A 256 21.51 11.63 -11.99
CA ALA A 256 20.70 11.18 -10.87
C ALA A 256 19.65 12.27 -10.55
N PRO A 257 18.35 11.91 -10.40
CA PRO A 257 17.34 12.87 -9.99
C PRO A 257 17.67 13.43 -8.60
N ARG A 258 17.52 14.73 -8.40
CA ARG A 258 17.65 15.35 -7.07
C ARG A 258 16.45 14.93 -6.23
N LEU A 259 16.70 14.25 -5.11
CA LEU A 259 15.65 13.70 -4.24
C LEU A 259 14.78 14.77 -3.57
N THR A 260 15.25 16.01 -3.46
CA THR A 260 14.47 17.16 -2.98
C THR A 260 15.04 18.45 -3.58
N GLN A 261 14.19 19.37 -4.04
CA GLN A 261 14.49 20.79 -3.96
C GLN A 261 13.83 21.28 -2.67
N LEU A 262 14.60 21.35 -1.57
CA LEU A 262 14.18 22.09 -0.40
C LEU A 262 14.24 23.58 -0.78
N SER A 263 13.10 24.13 -1.19
CA SER A 263 12.88 25.57 -1.32
C SER A 263 12.62 26.19 0.05
#